data_AF-A0A133XUH0-F1
#
_entry.id   AF-A0A133XUH0-F1
#
_cell.length_a   1.000
_cell.length_b   1.000
_cell.length_c   1.000
_cell.angle_alpha   90.00
_cell.angle_beta   90.00
_cell.angle_gamma   90.00
#
_symmetry.space_group_name_H-M   'P 1'
#
loop_
_entity.id
_entity.type
_entity.pdbx_description
1 polymer ?
#
loop_
_entity_poly.entity_id
_entity_poly.type
_entity_poly.pdbx_seq_one_letter_code
_entity_poly.pdbx_strand_id
1 'polypeptide(L)'
;MSEEYTYKAQLGKEKIGIVSRKTKEHLDEVVHRVNASLALLEKQHVILSKQKMALLVAVNATSDGVESEEKIQKLEKDLEVAKAETENLVERLRTYKTQVDQINQLEEERKTLLQEKEELVTQLKEQNLAYEKLESSCREEIQVLQGANKKLEQDLVDQSKVQKDMLQQFQDEKNRLEEEKERQIKAYKERLQAALEHQTYLEKTLAYCQDQLQEKTKEVESQKSLAPAHSEEKVQEESVQEDSSEENSSQTTAEQSHPRKRASLYCTASETLLSQYASRNYDPFSREKGRLTKTPRH
;
A
#
# COMPACT_ATOMS: atom_id res chain seq x y z
N MET A 1 71.79 39.91 -51.63
CA MET A 1 71.95 41.01 -52.58
C MET A 1 72.66 40.43 -53.80
N SER A 2 71.93 40.07 -54.85
CA SER A 2 72.56 39.52 -56.07
C SER A 2 73.14 40.67 -56.87
N GLU A 3 74.45 40.66 -57.11
CA GLU A 3 75.16 41.68 -57.89
C GLU A 3 74.66 41.69 -59.35
N GLU A 4 74.45 42.89 -59.89
CA GLU A 4 74.12 43.07 -61.31
C GLU A 4 75.33 42.70 -62.16
N TYR A 5 75.12 41.86 -63.16
CA TYR A 5 76.16 41.52 -64.13
C TYR A 5 75.66 41.76 -65.55
N THR A 6 76.61 42.00 -66.46
CA THR A 6 76.31 42.18 -67.89
C THR A 6 76.41 40.83 -68.60
N TYR A 7 75.27 40.33 -69.05
CA TYR A 7 75.16 39.14 -69.88
C TYR A 7 75.23 39.51 -71.36
N LYS A 8 76.09 38.85 -72.14
CA LYS A 8 76.23 39.11 -73.59
C LYS A 8 75.31 38.17 -74.37
N ALA A 9 74.26 38.73 -74.98
CA ALA A 9 73.26 37.99 -75.74
C ALA A 9 73.42 38.20 -77.25
N GLN A 10 72.99 37.20 -78.03
CA GLN A 10 72.83 37.30 -79.47
C GLN A 10 71.34 37.29 -79.80
N LEU A 11 70.79 38.45 -80.22
CA LEU A 11 69.39 38.56 -80.67
C LEU A 11 69.37 38.71 -82.19
N GLY A 12 68.87 37.69 -82.89
CA GLY A 12 68.99 37.57 -84.34
C GLY A 12 70.45 37.68 -84.79
N LYS A 13 70.77 38.70 -85.58
CA LYS A 13 72.13 38.97 -86.08
C LYS A 13 72.92 39.97 -85.23
N GLU A 14 72.34 40.52 -84.16
CA GLU A 14 72.96 41.57 -83.34
C GLU A 14 73.45 41.03 -81.98
N LYS A 15 74.62 41.52 -81.54
CA LYS A 15 75.18 41.24 -80.21
C LYS A 15 74.85 42.39 -79.28
N ILE A 16 74.22 42.10 -78.15
CA ILE A 16 73.84 43.10 -77.15
C ILE A 16 74.30 42.70 -75.75
N GLY A 17 74.56 43.68 -74.89
CA GLY A 17 74.79 43.47 -73.46
C GLY A 17 73.49 43.73 -72.68
N ILE A 18 73.02 42.75 -71.92
CA ILE A 18 71.85 42.84 -71.05
C ILE A 18 72.33 42.90 -69.61
N VAL A 19 71.98 43.96 -68.89
CA VAL A 19 72.23 44.07 -67.45
C VAL A 19 71.09 43.37 -66.71
N SER A 20 71.39 42.35 -65.90
CA SER A 20 70.37 41.60 -65.19
C SER A 20 70.89 41.02 -63.87
N ARG A 21 69.94 40.77 -62.96
CA ARG A 21 70.15 40.04 -61.69
C ARG A 21 69.67 38.59 -61.77
N LYS A 22 69.14 38.16 -62.91
CA LYS A 22 68.62 36.80 -63.14
C LYS A 22 69.76 35.83 -63.44
N THR A 23 69.52 34.54 -63.27
CA THR A 23 70.53 33.50 -63.56
C THR A 23 70.83 33.43 -65.06
N LYS A 24 72.04 32.98 -65.39
CA LYS A 24 72.47 32.85 -66.79
C LYS A 24 71.52 31.95 -67.58
N GLU A 25 71.12 30.81 -67.01
CA GLU A 25 70.18 29.86 -67.60
C GLU A 25 68.83 30.51 -67.94
N HIS A 26 68.32 31.37 -67.05
CA HIS A 26 67.08 32.10 -67.31
C HIS A 26 67.25 33.08 -68.48
N LEU A 27 68.39 33.78 -68.56
CA LEU A 27 68.67 34.69 -69.66
C LEU A 27 68.91 33.96 -70.99
N ASP A 28 69.59 32.81 -70.95
CA ASP A 28 69.78 31.92 -72.11
C ASP A 28 68.41 31.50 -72.68
N GLU A 29 67.48 31.10 -71.82
CA GLU A 29 66.10 30.74 -72.19
C GLU A 29 65.30 31.93 -72.74
N VAL A 30 65.39 33.10 -72.10
CA VAL A 30 64.73 34.32 -72.59
C VAL A 30 65.24 34.70 -73.99
N VAL A 31 66.56 34.65 -74.20
CA VAL A 31 67.19 34.90 -75.50
C VAL A 31 66.74 33.88 -76.54
N HIS A 32 66.65 32.60 -76.15
CA HIS A 32 66.15 31.55 -77.02
C HIS A 32 64.71 31.83 -77.48
N ARG A 33 63.81 32.19 -76.56
CA ARG A 33 62.41 32.52 -76.86
C ARG A 33 62.27 33.74 -77.74
N VAL A 34 63.00 34.82 -77.45
CA VAL A 34 62.98 36.04 -78.27
C VAL A 34 63.43 35.74 -79.70
N ASN A 35 64.49 34.95 -79.86
CA ASN A 35 64.98 34.54 -81.18
C ASN A 35 63.98 33.65 -81.93
N ALA A 36 63.32 32.72 -81.24
CA ALA A 36 62.27 31.90 -81.83
C ALA A 36 61.08 32.75 -82.32
N SER A 37 60.64 33.73 -81.52
CA SER A 37 59.58 34.67 -81.89
C SER A 37 59.96 35.55 -83.07
N LEU A 38 61.20 36.07 -83.10
CA LEU A 38 61.71 36.83 -84.25
C LEU A 38 61.74 35.97 -85.52
N ALA A 39 62.22 34.73 -85.44
CA ALA A 39 62.27 33.82 -86.60
C ALA A 39 60.87 33.45 -87.11
N LEU A 40 59.87 33.39 -86.23
CA LEU A 40 58.48 33.14 -86.60
C LEU A 40 57.86 34.35 -87.31
N LEU A 41 58.13 35.56 -86.82
CA LEU A 41 57.67 36.80 -87.46
C LEU A 41 58.35 37.04 -88.82
N GLU A 42 59.64 36.72 -88.96
CA GLU A 42 60.35 36.79 -90.25
C GLU A 42 59.70 35.90 -91.32
N LYS A 43 59.14 34.75 -90.93
CA LYS A 43 58.41 33.85 -91.84
C LYS A 43 57.00 34.35 -92.18
N GLN A 44 56.32 35.00 -91.25
CA GLN A 44 54.92 35.45 -91.40
C GLN A 44 54.79 36.84 -92.04
N HIS A 45 55.76 37.73 -91.80
CA HIS A 45 55.68 39.15 -92.16
C HIS A 45 56.97 39.63 -92.84
N VAL A 46 57.12 39.28 -94.12
CA VAL A 46 58.33 39.54 -94.95
C VAL A 46 58.61 41.05 -95.16
N ILE A 47 57.63 41.93 -94.94
CA ILE A 47 57.71 43.36 -95.30
C ILE A 47 58.11 44.25 -94.10
N LEU A 48 58.10 43.72 -92.86
CA LEU A 48 58.37 44.53 -91.68
C LEU A 48 59.87 44.79 -91.49
N SER A 49 60.23 46.02 -91.09
CA SER A 49 61.60 46.32 -90.69
C SER A 49 61.96 45.57 -89.39
N LYS A 50 63.25 45.26 -89.19
CA LYS A 50 63.74 44.56 -87.99
C LYS A 50 63.32 45.25 -86.68
N GLN A 51 63.33 46.59 -86.66
CA GLN A 51 62.89 47.37 -85.51
C GLN A 51 61.40 47.18 -85.21
N LYS A 52 60.54 47.15 -86.25
CA LYS A 52 59.10 46.89 -86.08
C LYS A 52 58.82 45.44 -85.64
N MET A 53 59.59 44.47 -86.13
CA MET A 53 59.49 43.08 -85.66
C MET A 53 59.91 42.95 -84.20
N ALA A 54 61.03 43.57 -83.79
CA ALA A 54 61.46 43.58 -82.40
C ALA A 54 60.42 44.24 -81.48
N LEU A 55 59.80 45.34 -81.93
CA LEU A 55 58.71 45.98 -81.21
C LEU A 55 57.50 45.05 -81.08
N LEU A 56 57.13 44.31 -82.14
CA LEU A 56 56.02 43.36 -82.10
C LEU A 56 56.30 42.19 -81.14
N VAL A 57 57.53 41.66 -81.11
CA VAL A 57 57.93 40.65 -80.11
C VAL A 57 57.82 41.22 -78.69
N ALA A 58 58.25 42.46 -78.47
CA ALA A 58 58.17 43.10 -77.16
C ALA A 58 56.70 43.32 -76.73
N VAL A 59 55.84 43.75 -77.64
CA VAL A 59 54.39 43.93 -77.39
C VAL A 59 53.73 42.59 -77.07
N ASN A 60 53.99 41.55 -77.87
CA ASN A 60 53.42 40.22 -77.62
C ASN A 60 53.91 39.63 -76.29
N ALA A 61 55.21 39.72 -76.01
CA ALA A 61 55.76 39.23 -74.74
C ALA A 61 55.20 40.00 -73.52
N THR A 62 54.93 41.29 -73.68
CA THR A 62 54.30 42.11 -72.65
C THR A 62 52.82 41.75 -72.48
N SER A 63 52.11 41.51 -73.59
CA SER A 63 50.71 41.03 -73.57
C SER A 63 50.58 39.68 -72.86
N ASP A 64 51.45 38.72 -73.19
CA ASP A 64 51.49 37.41 -72.53
C ASP A 64 51.83 37.55 -71.04
N GLY A 65 52.74 38.48 -70.70
CA GLY A 65 53.07 38.83 -69.33
C GLY A 65 51.84 39.31 -68.55
N VAL A 66 51.10 40.27 -69.09
CA VAL A 66 49.87 40.79 -68.48
C VAL A 66 48.82 39.69 -68.31
N GLU A 67 48.58 38.85 -69.32
CA GLU A 67 47.62 37.74 -69.22
C GLU A 67 48.05 36.72 -68.14
N SER A 68 49.36 36.47 -68.00
CA SER A 68 49.88 35.60 -66.95
C SER A 68 49.69 36.19 -65.55
N GLU A 69 49.89 37.51 -65.39
CA GLU A 69 49.66 38.22 -64.13
C GLU A 69 48.18 38.18 -63.74
N GLU A 70 47.26 38.39 -64.68
CA GLU A 70 45.82 38.27 -64.43
C GLU A 70 45.43 36.85 -63.99
N LYS A 71 46.01 35.82 -64.62
CA LYS A 71 45.79 34.41 -64.21
C LYS A 71 46.33 34.13 -62.81
N ILE A 72 47.52 34.63 -62.49
CA ILE A 72 48.11 34.49 -61.14
C ILE A 72 47.20 35.16 -60.11
N GLN A 73 46.77 36.40 -60.35
CA GLN A 73 45.86 37.11 -59.45
C GLN A 73 44.52 36.39 -59.27
N LYS A 74 44.00 35.77 -60.33
CA LYS A 74 42.78 34.96 -60.24
C LYS A 74 43.00 33.71 -59.38
N LEU A 75 44.09 32.98 -59.62
CA LEU A 75 44.44 31.79 -58.85
C LEU A 75 44.70 32.12 -57.37
N GLU A 76 45.32 33.26 -57.08
CA GLU A 76 45.52 33.74 -55.71
C GLU A 76 44.18 34.01 -55.00
N LYS A 77 43.22 34.63 -55.70
CA LYS A 77 41.86 34.83 -55.18
C LYS A 77 41.14 33.51 -54.93
N ASP A 78 41.21 32.58 -55.88
CA ASP A 78 40.57 31.26 -55.74
C ASP A 78 41.18 30.47 -54.58
N LEU A 79 42.49 30.57 -54.39
CA LEU A 79 43.21 29.93 -53.27
C LEU A 79 42.79 30.53 -51.93
N GLU A 80 42.59 31.84 -51.85
CA GLU A 80 42.12 32.50 -50.64
C GLU A 80 40.69 32.06 -50.27
N VAL A 81 39.80 31.95 -51.26
CA VAL A 81 38.45 31.41 -51.05
C VAL A 81 38.50 29.97 -50.57
N ALA A 82 39.30 29.12 -51.21
CA ALA A 82 39.45 27.73 -50.82
C ALA A 82 40.00 27.59 -49.39
N LYS A 83 40.96 28.44 -48.98
CA LYS A 83 41.45 28.49 -47.60
C LYS A 83 40.35 28.83 -46.62
N ALA A 84 39.58 29.88 -46.88
CA ALA A 84 38.47 30.29 -46.02
C ALA A 84 37.41 29.18 -45.89
N GLU A 85 37.10 28.47 -46.98
CA GLU A 85 36.20 27.31 -46.96
C GLU A 85 36.77 26.16 -46.10
N THR A 86 38.07 25.86 -46.24
CA THR A 86 38.71 24.82 -45.43
C THR A 86 38.74 25.17 -43.95
N GLU A 87 38.98 26.44 -43.59
CA GLU A 87 38.94 26.89 -42.21
C GLU A 87 37.53 26.75 -41.61
N ASN A 88 36.50 27.15 -42.37
CA ASN A 88 35.10 26.99 -41.95
C ASN A 88 34.73 25.51 -41.76
N LEU A 89 35.14 24.64 -42.70
CA LEU A 89 34.94 23.20 -42.57
C LEU A 89 35.65 22.61 -41.35
N VAL A 90 36.87 23.07 -41.05
CA VAL A 90 37.62 22.64 -39.85
C VAL A 90 36.92 23.09 -38.57
N GLU A 91 36.39 24.31 -38.51
CA GLU A 91 35.59 24.78 -37.37
C GLU A 91 34.33 23.94 -37.20
N ARG A 92 33.64 23.63 -38.29
CA ARG A 92 32.44 22.79 -38.27
C ARG A 92 32.75 21.35 -37.85
N LEU A 93 33.90 20.80 -38.24
CA LEU A 93 34.35 19.50 -37.76
C LEU A 93 34.66 19.52 -36.26
N ARG A 94 35.20 20.61 -35.72
CA ARG A 94 35.40 20.76 -34.27
C ARG A 94 34.07 20.76 -33.53
N THR A 95 33.05 21.47 -34.04
CA THR A 95 31.72 21.48 -33.39
C THR A 95 31.07 20.10 -33.43
N TYR A 96 31.14 19.39 -34.57
CA TYR A 96 30.65 18.02 -34.66
C TYR A 96 31.37 17.06 -33.73
N LYS A 97 32.70 17.20 -33.58
CA LYS A 97 33.46 16.39 -32.62
C LYS A 97 32.96 16.60 -31.20
N THR A 98 32.76 17.85 -30.77
CA THR A 98 32.21 18.15 -29.44
C THR A 98 30.81 17.57 -29.26
N GLN A 99 29.95 17.61 -30.29
CA GLN A 99 28.62 17.01 -30.24
C GLN A 99 28.68 15.48 -30.10
N VAL A 100 29.59 14.81 -30.81
CA VAL A 100 29.80 13.37 -30.67
C VAL A 100 30.27 13.01 -29.27
N ASP A 101 31.20 13.79 -28.70
CA ASP A 101 31.66 13.56 -27.32
C ASP A 101 30.52 13.71 -26.30
N GLN A 102 29.61 14.68 -26.50
CA GLN A 102 28.40 14.84 -25.68
C GLN A 102 27.43 13.66 -25.83
N ILE A 103 27.22 13.16 -27.05
CA ILE A 103 26.37 11.98 -27.30
C ILE A 103 26.93 10.77 -26.58
N ASN A 104 28.24 10.54 -26.65
CA ASN A 104 28.89 9.41 -25.97
C ASN A 104 28.72 9.50 -24.44
N GLN A 105 28.83 10.70 -23.86
CA GLN A 105 28.56 10.90 -22.42
C GLN A 105 27.11 10.54 -22.05
N LEU A 106 26.14 11.01 -22.85
CA LEU A 106 24.73 10.69 -22.63
C LEU A 106 24.41 9.20 -22.81
N GLU A 107 25.10 8.51 -23.71
CA GLU A 107 24.95 7.07 -23.90
C GLU A 107 25.44 6.27 -22.68
N GLU A 108 26.56 6.67 -22.07
CA GLU A 108 27.06 6.06 -20.84
C GLU A 108 26.11 6.34 -19.65
N GLU A 109 25.62 7.58 -19.49
CA GLU A 109 24.61 7.91 -18.47
C GLU A 109 23.31 7.12 -18.67
N ARG A 110 22.87 6.93 -19.91
CA ARG A 110 21.68 6.12 -20.21
C ARG A 110 21.90 4.66 -19.81
N LYS A 111 23.11 4.14 -20.01
CA LYS A 111 23.45 2.75 -19.67
C LYS A 111 23.45 2.51 -18.16
N THR A 112 24.00 3.44 -17.37
CA THR A 112 23.96 3.35 -15.90
C THR A 112 22.53 3.44 -15.38
N LEU A 113 21.73 4.39 -15.87
CA LEU A 113 20.32 4.52 -15.50
C LEU A 113 19.50 3.27 -15.86
N LEU A 114 19.83 2.61 -16.96
CA LEU A 114 19.16 1.37 -17.35
C LEU A 114 19.46 0.24 -16.36
N GLN A 115 20.71 0.11 -15.92
CA GLN A 115 21.11 -0.86 -14.90
C GLN A 115 20.40 -0.59 -13.56
N GLU A 116 20.39 0.66 -13.09
CA GLU A 116 19.68 1.05 -11.86
C GLU A 116 18.18 0.75 -11.96
N LYS A 117 17.56 0.99 -13.12
CA LYS A 117 16.15 0.67 -13.36
C LYS A 117 15.91 -0.85 -13.29
N GLU A 118 16.79 -1.67 -13.86
CA GLU A 118 16.67 -3.13 -13.81
C GLU A 118 16.78 -3.65 -12.38
N GLU A 119 17.68 -3.09 -11.57
CA GLU A 119 17.82 -3.39 -10.15
C GLU A 119 16.55 -3.01 -9.37
N LEU A 120 16.02 -1.79 -9.56
CA LEU A 120 14.79 -1.34 -8.91
C LEU A 120 13.58 -2.20 -9.29
N VAL A 121 13.47 -2.60 -10.56
CA VAL A 121 12.40 -3.51 -11.01
C VAL A 121 12.52 -4.87 -10.33
N THR A 122 13.73 -5.37 -10.12
CA THR A 122 13.97 -6.64 -9.42
C THR A 122 13.57 -6.52 -7.94
N GLN A 123 13.99 -5.45 -7.27
CA GLN A 123 13.61 -5.16 -5.88
C GLN A 123 12.09 -5.03 -5.72
N LEU A 124 11.41 -4.35 -6.65
CA LEU A 124 9.96 -4.20 -6.62
C LEU A 124 9.24 -5.55 -6.76
N LYS A 125 9.74 -6.45 -7.63
CA LYS A 125 9.18 -7.80 -7.78
C LYS A 125 9.34 -8.61 -6.49
N GLU A 126 10.50 -8.52 -5.85
CA GLU A 126 10.76 -9.20 -4.57
C GLU A 126 9.83 -8.67 -3.46
N GLN A 127 9.65 -7.35 -3.37
CA GLN A 127 8.72 -6.75 -2.43
C GLN A 127 7.27 -7.19 -2.69
N ASN A 128 6.81 -7.18 -3.95
CA ASN A 128 5.47 -7.63 -4.30
C ASN A 128 5.27 -9.11 -3.93
N LEU A 129 6.25 -9.97 -4.20
CA LEU A 129 6.19 -11.37 -3.79
C LEU A 129 6.12 -11.54 -2.26
N ALA A 130 6.83 -10.69 -1.51
CA ALA A 130 6.76 -10.68 -0.05
C ALA A 130 5.37 -10.24 0.44
N TYR A 131 4.78 -9.22 -0.18
CA TYR A 131 3.41 -8.78 0.12
C TYR A 131 2.38 -9.86 -0.22
N GLU A 132 2.48 -10.55 -1.36
CA GLU A 132 1.56 -11.63 -1.73
C GLU A 132 1.60 -12.78 -0.72
N LYS A 133 2.79 -13.17 -0.25
CA LYS A 133 2.95 -14.20 0.80
C LYS A 133 2.34 -13.76 2.13
N LEU A 134 2.50 -12.49 2.50
CA LEU A 134 1.90 -11.94 3.71
C LEU A 134 0.38 -11.93 3.59
N GLU A 135 -0.16 -11.50 2.44
CA GLU A 135 -1.60 -11.51 2.18
C GLU A 135 -2.17 -12.93 2.23
N SER A 136 -1.51 -13.93 1.64
CA SER A 136 -1.98 -15.31 1.70
C SER A 136 -2.01 -15.82 3.14
N SER A 137 -0.95 -15.55 3.91
CA SER A 137 -0.88 -15.91 5.34
C SER A 137 -2.00 -15.25 6.14
N CYS A 138 -2.27 -13.96 5.93
CA CYS A 138 -3.35 -13.26 6.62
C CYS A 138 -4.73 -13.81 6.22
N ARG A 139 -4.94 -14.17 4.94
CA ARG A 139 -6.20 -14.79 4.49
C ARG A 139 -6.45 -16.14 5.16
N GLU A 140 -5.41 -16.97 5.27
CA GLU A 140 -5.50 -18.26 5.97
C GLU A 140 -5.85 -18.07 7.45
N GLU A 141 -5.20 -17.13 8.14
CA GLU A 141 -5.48 -16.82 9.54
C GLU A 141 -6.92 -16.33 9.74
N ILE A 142 -7.39 -15.42 8.87
CA ILE A 142 -8.79 -14.96 8.88
C ILE A 142 -9.76 -16.13 8.70
N GLN A 143 -9.47 -17.07 7.80
CA GLN A 143 -10.34 -18.23 7.56
C GLN A 143 -10.41 -19.15 8.79
N VAL A 144 -9.28 -19.38 9.46
CA VAL A 144 -9.22 -20.15 10.70
C VAL A 144 -10.06 -19.47 11.79
N LEU A 145 -9.89 -18.16 11.99
CA LEU A 145 -10.65 -17.39 12.98
C LEU A 145 -12.16 -17.38 12.67
N GLN A 146 -12.55 -17.26 11.40
CA GLN A 146 -13.95 -17.35 10.98
C GLN A 146 -14.55 -18.73 11.28
N GLY A 147 -13.79 -19.81 11.03
CA GLY A 147 -14.21 -21.17 11.36
C GLY A 147 -14.40 -21.36 12.87
N ALA A 148 -13.45 -20.87 13.69
CA ALA A 148 -13.53 -20.91 15.14
C ALA A 148 -14.72 -20.13 15.68
N ASN A 149 -14.99 -18.92 15.16
CA ASN A 149 -16.13 -18.11 15.56
C ASN A 149 -17.46 -18.80 15.24
N LYS A 150 -17.62 -19.38 14.04
CA LYS A 150 -18.84 -20.14 13.70
C LYS A 150 -19.08 -21.32 14.64
N LYS A 151 -18.01 -22.01 15.03
CA LYS A 151 -18.11 -23.12 16.00
C LYS A 151 -18.55 -22.61 17.38
N LEU A 152 -17.95 -21.52 17.86
CA LEU A 152 -18.36 -20.90 19.12
C LEU A 152 -19.81 -20.41 19.11
N GLU A 153 -20.27 -19.82 18.00
CA GLU A 153 -21.67 -19.43 17.82
C GLU A 153 -22.60 -20.63 17.90
N GLN A 154 -22.25 -21.73 17.24
CA GLN A 154 -23.02 -22.97 17.28
C GLN A 154 -23.04 -23.57 18.69
N ASP A 155 -21.88 -23.67 19.35
CA ASP A 155 -21.76 -24.19 20.73
C ASP A 155 -22.61 -23.34 21.71
N LEU A 156 -22.66 -22.02 21.52
CA LEU A 156 -23.48 -21.11 22.33
C LEU A 156 -24.99 -21.33 22.10
N VAL A 157 -25.41 -21.55 20.85
CA VAL A 157 -26.79 -21.87 20.50
C VAL A 157 -27.21 -23.20 21.12
N ASP A 158 -26.35 -24.22 21.01
CA ASP A 158 -26.61 -25.55 21.58
C ASP A 158 -26.69 -25.48 23.12
N GLN A 159 -25.79 -24.74 23.76
CA GLN A 159 -25.85 -24.51 25.21
C GLN A 159 -27.13 -23.77 25.62
N SER A 160 -27.54 -22.74 24.87
CA SER A 160 -28.77 -22.01 25.12
C SER A 160 -30.01 -22.90 24.99
N LYS A 161 -30.03 -23.80 24.01
CA LYS A 161 -31.10 -24.78 23.83
C LYS A 161 -31.18 -25.74 25.03
N VAL A 162 -30.04 -26.30 25.46
CA VAL A 162 -29.99 -27.17 26.64
C VAL A 162 -30.50 -26.45 27.89
N GLN A 163 -30.11 -25.19 28.10
CA GLN A 163 -30.60 -24.39 29.22
C GLN A 163 -32.11 -24.16 29.15
N LYS A 164 -32.65 -23.89 27.95
CA LYS A 164 -34.09 -23.71 27.74
C LYS A 164 -34.87 -24.99 28.01
N ASP A 165 -34.38 -26.13 27.52
CA ASP A 165 -35.01 -27.44 27.75
C ASP A 165 -35.01 -27.81 29.24
N MET A 166 -33.92 -27.51 29.95
CA MET A 166 -33.82 -27.72 31.39
C MET A 166 -34.78 -26.83 32.19
N LEU A 167 -34.92 -25.56 31.80
CA LEU A 167 -35.89 -24.63 32.41
C LEU A 167 -37.34 -25.11 32.19
N GLN A 168 -37.63 -25.63 30.99
CA GLN A 168 -38.94 -26.19 30.68
C GLN A 168 -39.24 -27.42 31.56
N GLN A 169 -38.26 -28.32 31.74
CA GLN A 169 -38.40 -29.46 32.65
C GLN A 169 -38.68 -29.02 34.09
N PHE A 170 -37.97 -28.01 34.60
CA PHE A 170 -38.26 -27.46 35.92
C PHE A 170 -39.66 -26.85 36.03
N GLN A 171 -40.14 -26.17 34.98
CA GLN A 171 -41.51 -25.65 34.94
C GLN A 171 -42.55 -26.76 34.92
N ASP A 172 -42.33 -27.80 34.11
CA ASP A 172 -43.23 -28.96 34.02
C ASP A 172 -43.28 -29.73 35.35
N GLU A 173 -42.13 -29.92 36.02
CA GLU A 173 -42.06 -30.56 37.33
C GLU A 173 -42.72 -29.71 38.42
N LYS A 174 -42.51 -28.40 38.41
CA LYS A 174 -43.21 -27.47 39.30
C LYS A 174 -44.72 -27.58 39.13
N ASN A 175 -45.23 -27.56 37.90
CA ASN A 175 -46.66 -27.68 37.62
C ASN A 175 -47.22 -29.04 38.08
N ARG A 176 -46.48 -30.14 37.86
CA ARG A 176 -46.86 -31.47 38.36
C ARG A 176 -46.98 -31.52 39.88
N LEU A 177 -46.03 -30.93 40.59
CA LEU A 177 -46.05 -30.86 42.06
C LEU A 177 -47.20 -29.98 42.56
N GLU A 178 -47.50 -28.87 41.87
CA GLU A 178 -48.67 -28.03 42.17
C GLU A 178 -49.98 -28.80 41.98
N GLU A 179 -50.14 -29.53 40.86
CA GLU A 179 -51.30 -30.39 40.64
C GLU A 179 -51.42 -31.51 41.68
N GLU A 180 -50.31 -32.14 42.06
CA GLU A 180 -50.30 -33.19 43.08
C GLU A 180 -50.69 -32.63 44.45
N LYS A 181 -50.17 -31.45 44.81
CA LYS A 181 -50.56 -30.73 46.03
C LYS A 181 -52.05 -30.39 46.02
N GLU A 182 -52.60 -29.91 44.89
CA GLU A 182 -54.04 -29.65 44.76
C GLU A 182 -54.89 -30.93 44.90
N ARG A 183 -54.46 -32.05 44.30
CA ARG A 183 -55.13 -33.36 44.45
C ARG A 183 -55.10 -33.83 45.90
N GLN A 184 -53.97 -33.70 46.59
CA GLN A 184 -53.86 -34.04 48.01
C GLN A 184 -54.76 -33.16 48.88
N ILE A 185 -54.78 -31.84 48.64
CA ILE A 185 -55.69 -30.91 49.33
C ILE A 185 -57.15 -31.30 49.09
N LYS A 186 -57.52 -31.64 47.85
CA LYS A 186 -58.88 -32.08 47.51
C LYS A 186 -59.24 -33.39 48.23
N ALA A 187 -58.38 -34.39 48.18
CA ALA A 187 -58.59 -35.66 48.88
C ALA A 187 -58.69 -35.47 50.41
N TYR A 188 -57.90 -34.56 50.99
CA TYR A 188 -57.98 -34.22 52.41
C TYR A 188 -59.31 -33.54 52.76
N LYS A 189 -59.78 -32.60 51.93
CA LYS A 189 -61.09 -31.96 52.07
C LYS A 189 -62.23 -32.98 51.99
N GLU A 190 -62.19 -33.90 51.04
CA GLU A 190 -63.21 -34.96 50.89
C GLU A 190 -63.22 -35.90 52.11
N ARG A 191 -62.05 -36.31 52.62
CA ARG A 191 -61.96 -37.10 53.86
C ARG A 191 -62.49 -36.35 55.07
N LEU A 192 -62.16 -35.07 55.20
CA LEU A 192 -62.66 -34.22 56.29
C LEU A 192 -64.18 -34.09 56.23
N GLN A 193 -64.74 -33.93 55.03
CA GLN A 193 -66.18 -33.87 54.80
C GLN A 193 -66.87 -35.20 55.15
N ALA A 194 -66.30 -36.34 54.72
CA ALA A 194 -66.81 -37.66 55.10
C ALA A 194 -66.75 -37.89 56.62
N ALA A 195 -65.70 -37.41 57.30
CA ALA A 195 -65.58 -37.47 58.76
C ALA A 195 -66.64 -36.62 59.47
N LEU A 196 -66.91 -35.41 58.97
CA LEU A 196 -67.99 -34.53 59.45
C LEU A 196 -69.37 -35.16 59.27
N GLU A 197 -69.63 -35.79 58.12
CA GLU A 197 -70.88 -36.51 57.85
C GLU A 197 -71.05 -37.71 58.80
N HIS A 198 -69.98 -38.48 59.03
CA HIS A 198 -69.99 -39.58 59.99
C HIS A 198 -70.19 -39.10 61.43
N GLN A 199 -69.56 -38.00 61.83
CA GLN A 199 -69.79 -37.38 63.14
C GLN A 199 -71.26 -36.93 63.29
N THR A 200 -71.81 -36.29 62.28
CA THR A 200 -73.22 -35.86 62.27
C THR A 200 -74.16 -37.06 62.38
N TYR A 201 -73.83 -38.18 61.71
CA TYR A 201 -74.58 -39.44 61.85
C TYR A 201 -74.51 -39.98 63.28
N LEU A 202 -73.31 -40.02 63.89
CA LEU A 202 -73.12 -40.45 65.27
C LEU A 202 -73.91 -39.60 66.26
N GLU A 203 -73.87 -38.27 66.12
CA GLU A 203 -74.65 -37.32 66.94
C GLU A 203 -76.16 -37.58 66.82
N LYS A 204 -76.67 -37.83 65.60
CA LYS A 204 -78.08 -38.20 65.39
C LYS A 204 -78.44 -39.55 66.04
N THR A 205 -77.58 -40.55 65.95
CA THR A 205 -77.81 -41.83 66.63
C THR A 205 -77.71 -41.71 68.15
N LEU A 206 -76.82 -40.88 68.67
CA LEU A 206 -76.73 -40.58 70.10
C LEU A 206 -78.00 -39.86 70.58
N ALA A 207 -78.50 -38.89 69.82
CA ALA A 207 -79.76 -38.23 70.10
C ALA A 207 -80.94 -39.23 70.10
N TYR A 208 -81.00 -40.14 69.11
CA TYR A 208 -82.01 -41.21 69.08
C TYR A 208 -81.91 -42.14 70.30
N CYS A 209 -80.70 -42.55 70.70
CA CYS A 209 -80.48 -43.36 71.89
C CYS A 209 -80.84 -42.59 73.18
N GLN A 210 -80.57 -41.29 73.24
CA GLN A 210 -80.98 -40.42 74.35
C GLN A 210 -82.49 -40.28 74.43
N ASP A 211 -83.18 -40.12 73.30
CA ASP A 211 -84.65 -40.09 73.24
C ASP A 211 -85.26 -41.42 73.68
N GLN A 212 -84.70 -42.55 73.21
CA GLN A 212 -85.07 -43.90 73.66
C GLN A 212 -84.85 -44.09 75.17
N LEU A 213 -83.73 -43.58 75.70
CA LEU A 213 -83.46 -43.62 77.14
C LEU A 213 -84.45 -42.75 77.91
N GLN A 214 -84.80 -41.55 77.43
CA GLN A 214 -85.82 -40.72 78.06
C GLN A 214 -87.21 -41.35 78.01
N GLU A 215 -87.55 -42.04 76.93
CA GLU A 215 -88.80 -42.80 76.79
C GLU A 215 -88.84 -43.98 77.76
N LYS A 216 -87.74 -44.74 77.88
CA LYS A 216 -87.54 -45.80 78.90
C LYS A 216 -87.58 -45.25 80.32
N THR A 217 -87.03 -44.07 80.57
CA THR A 217 -87.06 -43.43 81.90
C THR A 217 -88.48 -43.00 82.27
N LYS A 218 -89.26 -42.51 81.30
CA LYS A 218 -90.70 -42.23 81.47
C LYS A 218 -91.53 -43.52 81.67
N GLU A 219 -91.16 -44.64 81.05
CA GLU A 219 -91.77 -45.95 81.33
C GLU A 219 -91.45 -46.43 82.75
N VAL A 220 -90.22 -46.25 83.23
CA VAL A 220 -89.76 -46.63 84.58
C VAL A 220 -90.38 -45.77 85.68
N GLU A 221 -90.58 -44.46 85.45
CA GLU A 221 -91.26 -43.57 86.40
C GLU A 221 -92.76 -43.87 86.57
N SER A 222 -93.38 -44.60 85.62
CA SER A 222 -94.79 -45.04 85.75
C SER A 222 -94.97 -46.34 86.55
N GLN A 223 -93.89 -47.05 86.89
CA GLN A 223 -93.94 -48.33 87.61
C GLN A 223 -92.88 -48.44 88.71
N LYS A 224 -93.18 -47.84 89.88
CA LYS A 224 -92.82 -48.26 91.26
C LYS A 224 -92.31 -47.13 92.14
N SER A 225 -93.22 -46.76 93.04
CA SER A 225 -92.98 -46.44 94.45
C SER A 225 -92.07 -47.46 95.17
N LEU A 226 -91.30 -46.96 96.15
CA LEU A 226 -90.56 -47.63 97.25
C LEU A 226 -89.06 -47.94 97.02
N ALA A 227 -88.24 -46.87 97.13
CA ALA A 227 -87.11 -46.64 98.07
C ALA A 227 -86.38 -47.81 98.79
N PRO A 228 -85.16 -47.63 99.38
CA PRO A 228 -84.08 -46.66 99.09
C PRO A 228 -82.64 -47.24 99.20
N ALA A 229 -81.68 -46.40 98.78
CA ALA A 229 -80.35 -46.06 99.32
C ALA A 229 -79.54 -47.04 100.21
N HIS A 230 -78.27 -47.21 99.84
CA HIS A 230 -77.00 -46.94 100.58
C HIS A 230 -75.86 -47.47 99.68
N SER A 231 -74.64 -46.93 99.54
CA SER A 231 -73.82 -45.92 100.25
C SER A 231 -72.58 -45.71 99.35
N GLU A 232 -72.26 -44.47 98.96
CA GLU A 232 -71.07 -43.71 99.39
C GLU A 232 -69.78 -44.53 99.62
N GLU A 233 -68.76 -44.33 98.78
CA GLU A 233 -67.42 -43.88 99.24
C GLU A 233 -66.61 -43.22 98.10
N LYS A 234 -66.01 -42.08 98.41
CA LYS A 234 -65.16 -41.19 97.60
C LYS A 234 -63.72 -41.70 97.52
N VAL A 235 -63.00 -41.44 96.41
CA VAL A 235 -61.63 -40.86 96.44
C VAL A 235 -61.35 -40.02 95.17
N GLN A 236 -61.33 -38.70 95.40
CA GLN A 236 -60.42 -37.63 94.93
C GLN A 236 -60.10 -37.39 93.43
N GLU A 237 -60.55 -36.19 93.03
CA GLU A 237 -60.06 -35.31 91.97
C GLU A 237 -58.61 -34.83 92.24
N GLU A 238 -57.85 -34.61 91.17
CA GLU A 238 -56.99 -33.42 91.07
C GLU A 238 -56.81 -32.98 89.59
N SER A 239 -57.42 -31.83 89.31
CA SER A 239 -56.98 -30.72 88.43
C SER A 239 -56.27 -31.01 87.08
N VAL A 240 -57.04 -30.84 86.00
CA VAL A 240 -56.53 -30.39 84.70
C VAL A 240 -57.02 -28.95 84.50
N GLN A 241 -56.09 -28.02 84.34
CA GLN A 241 -56.36 -26.64 83.98
C GLN A 241 -55.82 -26.40 82.57
N GLU A 242 -56.72 -25.95 81.69
CA GLU A 242 -56.44 -25.40 80.37
C GLU A 242 -55.56 -24.15 80.51
N ASP A 243 -54.61 -23.94 79.59
CA ASP A 243 -54.80 -22.85 78.62
C ASP A 243 -53.81 -22.89 77.44
N SER A 244 -54.32 -22.32 76.35
CA SER A 244 -53.79 -22.15 75.00
C SER A 244 -52.36 -21.62 74.86
N SER A 245 -51.67 -22.04 73.79
CA SER A 245 -51.10 -21.10 72.79
C SER A 245 -50.65 -21.81 71.51
N GLU A 246 -50.94 -21.13 70.41
CA GLU A 246 -50.57 -21.39 69.04
C GLU A 246 -49.05 -21.29 68.79
N GLU A 247 -48.56 -22.07 67.82
CA GLU A 247 -47.64 -21.70 66.73
C GLU A 247 -46.74 -22.87 66.35
N ASN A 248 -47.16 -23.64 65.34
CA ASN A 248 -46.29 -24.52 64.57
C ASN A 248 -45.99 -23.81 63.24
N SER A 249 -44.77 -23.29 63.13
CA SER A 249 -44.16 -22.80 61.88
C SER A 249 -42.96 -23.67 61.55
N SER A 250 -43.14 -24.49 60.51
CA SER A 250 -42.17 -24.98 59.51
C SER A 250 -40.70 -24.52 59.67
N GLN A 251 -39.72 -25.43 59.60
CA GLN A 251 -39.01 -25.77 58.37
C GLN A 251 -37.79 -26.69 58.60
N THR A 252 -37.52 -27.42 57.54
CA THR A 252 -36.57 -28.51 57.28
C THR A 252 -35.10 -28.12 57.20
N THR A 253 -34.25 -29.00 57.76
CA THR A 253 -32.95 -29.52 57.31
C THR A 253 -32.00 -28.72 56.39
N ALA A 254 -30.76 -28.63 56.89
CA ALA A 254 -29.47 -28.90 56.24
C ALA A 254 -28.98 -27.99 55.10
N GLU A 255 -27.85 -27.31 55.33
CA GLU A 255 -26.71 -27.38 54.41
C GLU A 255 -25.38 -26.95 55.07
N GLN A 256 -24.34 -27.72 54.80
CA GLN A 256 -22.94 -27.54 55.18
C GLN A 256 -22.14 -26.83 54.07
N SER A 257 -21.00 -26.27 54.48
CA SER A 257 -19.73 -26.16 53.74
C SER A 257 -19.46 -24.92 52.83
N HIS A 258 -18.71 -23.98 53.40
CA HIS A 258 -17.33 -23.55 53.06
C HIS A 258 -16.72 -23.63 51.62
N PRO A 259 -15.65 -22.85 51.32
CA PRO A 259 -15.63 -21.83 50.27
C PRO A 259 -14.61 -22.08 49.13
N ARG A 260 -14.72 -21.34 48.01
CA ARG A 260 -13.65 -21.09 46.98
C ARG A 260 -14.09 -19.92 46.08
N LYS A 261 -13.35 -18.81 46.04
CA LYS A 261 -12.25 -18.43 45.11
C LYS A 261 -12.65 -18.29 43.62
N ARG A 262 -12.32 -17.09 43.09
CA ARG A 262 -12.00 -16.69 41.70
C ARG A 262 -13.14 -16.26 40.76
N ALA A 263 -13.29 -14.94 40.66
CA ALA A 263 -13.41 -14.11 39.45
C ALA A 263 -13.41 -12.66 39.97
N SER A 264 -12.66 -11.67 39.51
CA SER A 264 -12.36 -11.26 38.15
C SER A 264 -11.16 -10.30 38.22
N LEU A 265 -10.02 -10.72 37.66
CA LEU A 265 -8.91 -9.84 37.30
C LEU A 265 -8.83 -9.90 35.77
N TYR A 266 -9.48 -8.99 35.07
CA TYR A 266 -9.16 -8.61 33.69
C TYR A 266 -9.87 -7.28 33.40
N CYS A 267 -9.09 -6.20 33.34
CA CYS A 267 -9.26 -5.06 32.41
C CYS A 267 -8.28 -3.94 32.78
N THR A 268 -7.00 -4.13 32.41
CA THR A 268 -6.07 -3.03 32.10
C THR A 268 -4.87 -3.59 31.34
N ALA A 269 -5.04 -3.85 30.05
CA ALA A 269 -3.93 -4.02 29.11
C ALA A 269 -4.41 -3.62 27.71
N SER A 270 -4.68 -2.33 27.52
CA SER A 270 -4.97 -1.74 26.21
C SER A 270 -4.24 -0.42 26.01
N GLU A 271 -3.01 -0.29 26.52
CA GLU A 271 -2.17 0.92 26.37
C GLU A 271 -0.77 0.65 25.80
N THR A 272 -0.57 -0.42 25.03
CA THR A 272 0.75 -0.72 24.43
C THR A 272 0.74 -1.01 22.92
N LEU A 273 -0.27 -0.56 22.17
CA LEU A 273 -0.26 -0.66 20.70
C LEU A 273 -0.67 0.62 19.94
N LEU A 274 -0.66 1.79 20.59
CA LEU A 274 -0.85 3.09 19.92
C LEU A 274 0.31 4.07 20.07
N SER A 275 1.46 3.63 20.61
CA SER A 275 2.66 4.48 20.77
C SER A 275 3.78 4.17 19.75
N GLN A 276 3.63 3.14 18.90
CA GLN A 276 4.65 2.80 17.89
C GLN A 276 4.33 3.24 16.46
N TYR A 277 3.16 3.83 16.20
CA TYR A 277 2.79 4.31 14.86
C TYR A 277 2.96 5.83 14.65
N ALA A 278 3.37 6.58 15.67
CA ALA A 278 3.47 8.05 15.60
C ALA A 278 4.89 8.61 15.37
N SER A 279 5.91 7.77 15.11
CA SER A 279 7.31 8.23 15.05
C SER A 279 8.09 7.87 13.78
N ARG A 280 7.43 7.61 12.65
CA ARG A 280 8.14 7.30 11.37
C ARG A 280 7.76 8.14 10.15
N ASN A 281 7.02 9.23 10.32
CA ASN A 281 6.89 10.26 9.28
C ASN A 281 7.69 11.50 9.69
N TYR A 282 9.01 11.41 9.58
CA TYR A 282 9.88 12.57 9.51
C TYR A 282 10.35 12.69 8.06
N ASP A 283 9.73 13.62 7.36
CA ASP A 283 9.96 13.97 5.96
C ASP A 283 11.22 14.85 5.85
N PRO A 284 12.29 14.45 5.12
CA PRO A 284 13.47 15.28 4.96
C PRO A 284 13.39 16.26 3.79
N PHE A 285 12.29 16.33 3.02
CA PHE A 285 12.19 17.21 1.84
C PHE A 285 11.41 18.50 2.11
N SER A 286 11.89 19.28 3.07
CA SER A 286 11.53 20.71 3.18
C SER A 286 12.56 21.59 2.47
N ARG A 287 12.12 22.13 1.32
CA ARG A 287 12.50 23.44 0.75
C ARG A 287 13.98 23.67 0.44
N GLU A 288 14.36 23.38 -0.80
CA GLU A 288 15.43 24.13 -1.47
C GLU A 288 14.83 25.21 -2.38
N LYS A 289 15.37 26.42 -2.20
CA LYS A 289 14.84 27.69 -2.65
C LYS A 289 14.98 27.85 -4.17
N GLY A 290 13.92 28.37 -4.79
CA GLY A 290 13.93 28.79 -6.19
C GLY A 290 15.06 29.79 -6.49
N ARG A 291 15.88 29.44 -7.48
CA ARG A 291 16.71 30.39 -8.22
C ARG A 291 15.93 30.86 -9.45
N LEU A 292 15.49 32.10 -9.39
CA LEU A 292 15.09 32.91 -10.54
C LEU A 292 16.33 33.16 -11.42
N THR A 293 16.36 32.62 -12.64
CA THR A 293 17.22 33.13 -13.70
C THR A 293 16.37 33.86 -14.73
N LYS A 294 16.77 35.11 -14.95
CA LYS A 294 16.17 36.08 -15.86
C LYS A 294 16.41 35.63 -17.31
N THR A 295 15.35 35.61 -18.11
CA THR A 295 15.46 35.69 -19.58
C THR A 295 15.63 37.16 -20.00
N PRO A 296 16.60 37.51 -20.84
CA PRO A 296 16.56 38.77 -21.58
C PRO A 296 15.66 38.57 -22.81
N ARG A 297 14.64 39.42 -22.97
CA ARG A 297 13.93 39.58 -24.25
C ARG A 297 14.75 40.50 -25.16
N HIS A 298 14.94 40.03 -26.39
CA HIS A 298 15.22 40.84 -27.57
C HIS A 298 14.09 41.82 -27.85
#